data_AF-A0A5B9R5Y7-F1
#
_entry.id   AF-A0A5B9R5Y7-F1
#
_cell.length_a   1.000
_cell.length_b   1.000
_cell.length_c   1.000
_cell.angle_alpha   90.00
_cell.angle_beta   90.00
_cell.angle_gamma   90.00
#
_symmetry.space_group_name_H-M   'P 1'
#
loop_
_entity.id
_entity.type
_entity.pdbx_description
1 polymer ?
#
loop_
_entity_poly.entity_id
_entity_poly.type
_entity_poly.pdbx_seq_one_letter_code
_entity_poly.pdbx_strand_id
1 'polypeptide(L)'
;MAEQRCYYEVLEVDRTVEKSAIDKAYRKLAIRYHPDSNRDDEDAVEKFKEASEAYEVLSDPEKRARYDRFGHAGVKGGGGPQFNDVEDIFDAFGDLFGGGAFGDLFGGRGRGGGRRRRARPGADVRCDVTLTLEEAARGVSKEVSFSRRVKCETCDGGGAAPGSKPETCSTCGGQGQVIQSAGILRVQTACPRCHGAGQIISTPCSDCGGQGLQSERVQKSVDIPAGVDDGMRVRVPGEGEASPDGGPPGDCYLFITVQPHSLFHRDGRDLILQLPISYSQAALGAEIEVPTLDGPLEFRIEPGTHSGDVFTVRGQGMPDPRGGRRGNLRVQTIIEVPKKLSEKQEQLLRELADLEHESVLPQRKSFLSKLRDFFDPESTSTPES
;
A
#
# COMPACT_ATOMS: atom_id res chain seq x y z
N MET A 1 -30.74 24.99 -37.25
CA MET A 1 -29.37 25.51 -37.04
C MET A 1 -29.20 25.61 -35.54
N ALA A 2 -28.53 24.65 -34.91
CA ALA A 2 -28.34 24.70 -33.45
C ALA A 2 -27.43 25.90 -33.14
N GLU A 3 -27.96 26.90 -32.43
CA GLU A 3 -27.18 28.03 -31.95
C GLU A 3 -26.16 27.50 -30.93
N GLN A 4 -24.87 27.62 -31.22
CA GLN A 4 -23.81 27.20 -30.30
C GLN A 4 -23.88 28.05 -29.03
N ARG A 5 -23.94 27.38 -27.87
CA ARG A 5 -24.03 28.04 -26.56
C ARG A 5 -22.83 28.95 -26.33
N CYS A 6 -23.04 30.07 -25.64
CA CYS A 6 -21.96 30.98 -25.30
C CYS A 6 -20.98 30.30 -24.34
N TYR A 7 -19.66 30.38 -24.55
CA TYR A 7 -18.66 29.74 -23.67
C TYR A 7 -18.74 30.19 -22.20
N TYR A 8 -19.17 31.42 -21.94
CA TYR A 8 -19.43 31.91 -20.59
C TYR A 8 -20.63 31.21 -19.93
N GLU A 9 -21.65 30.89 -20.72
CA GLU A 9 -22.82 30.13 -20.25
C GLU A 9 -22.49 28.66 -20.05
N VAL A 10 -21.65 28.09 -20.92
CA VAL A 10 -21.16 26.70 -20.79
C VAL A 10 -20.37 26.54 -19.49
N LEU A 11 -19.49 27.49 -19.15
CA LEU A 11 -18.74 27.49 -17.90
C LEU A 11 -19.51 28.05 -16.70
N GLU A 12 -20.78 28.46 -16.85
CA GLU A 12 -21.59 29.06 -15.78
C GLU A 12 -20.92 30.28 -15.10
N VAL A 13 -20.28 31.17 -15.88
CA VAL A 13 -19.55 32.35 -15.38
C VAL A 13 -19.90 33.64 -16.13
N ASP A 14 -19.78 34.79 -15.47
CA ASP A 14 -19.98 36.10 -16.10
C ASP A 14 -18.84 36.47 -17.07
N ARG A 15 -19.13 37.33 -18.05
CA ARG A 15 -18.12 37.79 -19.04
C ARG A 15 -16.97 38.57 -18.42
N THR A 16 -17.18 39.19 -17.27
CA THR A 16 -16.21 40.05 -16.58
C THR A 16 -15.33 39.30 -15.59
N VAL A 17 -15.44 37.98 -15.48
CA VAL A 17 -14.69 37.23 -14.47
C VAL A 17 -13.19 37.16 -14.79
N GLU A 18 -12.39 37.16 -13.73
CA GLU A 18 -10.96 36.91 -13.75
C GLU A 18 -10.64 35.46 -14.18
N LYS A 19 -9.46 35.24 -14.76
CA LYS A 19 -9.03 33.90 -15.20
C LYS A 19 -9.16 32.83 -14.10
N SER A 20 -8.88 33.21 -12.85
CA SER A 20 -8.97 32.28 -11.70
C SER A 20 -10.39 31.75 -11.45
N ALA A 21 -11.43 32.52 -11.79
CA ALA A 21 -12.81 32.07 -11.70
C ALA A 21 -13.18 31.11 -12.84
N ILE A 22 -12.65 31.35 -14.05
CA ILE A 22 -12.77 30.46 -15.21
C ILE A 22 -12.12 29.10 -14.91
N ASP A 23 -10.91 29.12 -14.35
CA ASP A 23 -10.19 27.90 -13.93
C ASP A 23 -10.98 27.10 -12.88
N LYS A 24 -11.62 27.78 -11.92
CA LYS A 24 -12.45 27.13 -10.88
C LYS A 24 -13.74 26.53 -11.46
N ALA A 25 -14.40 27.26 -12.34
CA ALA A 25 -15.63 26.83 -12.97
C ALA A 25 -15.42 25.60 -13.84
N TYR A 26 -14.36 25.61 -14.66
CA TYR A 26 -13.97 24.44 -15.45
C TYR A 26 -13.67 23.22 -14.57
N ARG A 27 -12.90 23.38 -13.47
CA ARG A 27 -12.63 22.27 -12.53
C ARG A 27 -13.92 21.63 -11.99
N LYS A 28 -14.90 22.45 -11.64
CA LYS A 28 -16.17 21.98 -11.10
C LYS A 28 -16.95 21.16 -12.14
N LEU A 29 -16.95 21.60 -13.39
CA LEU A 29 -17.63 20.91 -14.49
C LEU A 29 -16.86 19.66 -14.94
N ALA A 30 -15.53 19.72 -15.00
CA ALA A 30 -14.67 18.61 -15.37
C ALA A 30 -14.75 17.43 -14.39
N ILE A 31 -14.88 17.70 -13.09
CA ILE A 31 -15.13 16.65 -12.09
C ILE A 31 -16.55 16.09 -12.21
N ARG A 32 -17.56 16.97 -12.42
CA ARG A 32 -18.97 16.57 -12.51
C ARG A 32 -19.24 15.68 -13.73
N TYR A 33 -18.67 16.04 -14.87
CA TYR A 33 -18.86 15.35 -16.15
C TYR A 33 -17.68 14.46 -16.52
N HIS A 34 -16.87 14.04 -15.55
CA HIS A 34 -15.71 13.20 -15.82
C HIS A 34 -16.14 11.87 -16.45
N PRO A 35 -15.57 11.46 -17.60
CA PRO A 35 -15.90 10.21 -18.30
C PRO A 35 -15.78 8.96 -17.43
N ASP A 36 -14.76 8.86 -16.56
CA ASP A 36 -14.64 7.71 -15.65
C ASP A 36 -15.78 7.58 -14.63
N SER A 37 -16.39 8.70 -14.23
CA SER A 37 -17.51 8.70 -13.28
C SER A 37 -18.87 8.62 -13.99
N ASN A 38 -18.91 8.83 -15.31
CA ASN A 38 -20.11 8.89 -16.14
C ASN A 38 -19.94 8.04 -17.41
N ARG A 39 -19.57 6.76 -17.25
CA ARG A 39 -19.09 5.88 -18.34
C ARG A 39 -20.12 5.55 -19.42
N ASP A 40 -21.42 5.71 -19.13
CA ASP A 40 -22.53 5.36 -20.02
C ASP A 40 -23.48 6.55 -20.29
N ASP A 41 -23.05 7.78 -20.00
CA ASP A 41 -23.86 9.00 -20.16
C ASP A 41 -23.30 9.86 -21.32
N GLU A 42 -23.90 9.70 -22.51
CA GLU A 42 -23.52 10.45 -23.71
C GLU A 42 -23.69 11.97 -23.53
N ASP A 43 -24.69 12.41 -22.76
CA ASP A 43 -24.93 13.83 -22.47
C ASP A 43 -23.82 14.40 -21.57
N ALA A 44 -23.29 13.60 -20.63
CA ALA A 44 -22.15 14.00 -19.81
C ALA A 44 -20.88 14.16 -20.64
N VAL A 45 -20.66 13.27 -21.61
CA VAL A 45 -19.52 13.35 -22.54
C VAL A 45 -19.62 14.61 -23.41
N GLU A 46 -20.80 14.91 -23.97
CA GLU A 46 -21.00 16.15 -24.75
C GLU A 46 -20.76 17.41 -23.90
N LYS A 47 -21.30 17.47 -22.68
CA LYS A 47 -21.08 18.60 -21.75
C LYS A 47 -19.62 18.75 -21.35
N PHE A 48 -18.88 17.65 -21.23
CA PHE A 48 -17.44 17.67 -20.96
C PHE A 48 -16.68 18.27 -22.16
N LYS A 49 -16.98 17.82 -23.38
CA LYS A 49 -16.39 18.38 -24.61
C LYS A 49 -16.66 19.88 -24.75
N GLU A 50 -17.90 20.31 -24.55
CA GLU A 50 -18.28 21.72 -24.58
C GLU A 50 -17.52 22.55 -23.52
N ALA A 51 -17.41 22.04 -22.29
CA ALA A 51 -16.71 22.74 -21.21
C ALA A 51 -15.19 22.85 -21.47
N SER A 52 -14.58 21.83 -22.07
CA SER A 52 -13.16 21.86 -22.44
C SER A 52 -12.87 22.85 -23.58
N GLU A 53 -13.72 22.89 -24.62
CA GLU A 53 -13.62 23.88 -25.71
C GLU A 53 -13.79 25.31 -25.16
N ALA A 54 -14.77 25.52 -24.29
CA ALA A 54 -14.98 26.81 -23.62
C ALA A 54 -13.76 27.24 -22.80
N TYR A 55 -13.16 26.30 -22.06
CA TYR A 55 -11.99 26.57 -21.25
C TYR A 55 -10.75 26.90 -22.10
N GLU A 56 -10.52 26.19 -23.21
CA GLU A 56 -9.39 26.46 -24.10
C GLU A 56 -9.43 27.89 -24.66
N VAL A 57 -10.63 28.36 -25.02
CA VAL A 57 -10.82 29.70 -25.57
C VAL A 57 -10.75 30.77 -24.48
N LEU A 58 -11.39 30.55 -23.33
CA LEU A 58 -11.52 31.57 -22.29
C LEU A 58 -10.31 31.66 -21.35
N SER A 59 -9.47 30.61 -21.27
CA SER A 59 -8.26 30.59 -20.43
C SER A 59 -7.07 31.31 -21.08
N ASP A 60 -7.03 31.39 -22.40
CA ASP A 60 -6.01 32.12 -23.16
C ASP A 60 -6.46 33.58 -23.42
N PRO A 61 -5.68 34.60 -22.99
CA PRO A 61 -6.06 36.00 -23.14
C PRO A 61 -6.30 36.44 -24.58
N GLU A 62 -5.56 35.90 -25.56
CA GLU A 62 -5.68 36.27 -26.97
C GLU A 62 -6.89 35.61 -27.63
N LYS A 63 -7.16 34.34 -27.31
CA LYS A 63 -8.37 33.63 -27.75
C LYS A 63 -9.63 34.23 -27.13
N ARG A 64 -9.62 34.52 -25.82
CA ARG A 64 -10.72 35.21 -25.12
C ARG A 64 -11.04 36.55 -25.77
N ALA A 65 -10.01 37.38 -26.01
CA ALA A 65 -10.21 38.69 -26.65
C ALA A 65 -10.70 38.59 -28.10
N ARG A 66 -10.42 37.51 -28.83
CA ARG A 66 -10.99 37.25 -30.17
C ARG A 66 -12.44 36.79 -30.08
N TYR A 67 -12.73 35.87 -29.16
CA TYR A 67 -14.09 35.40 -28.89
C TYR A 67 -15.01 36.55 -28.44
N ASP A 68 -14.53 37.44 -27.57
CA ASP A 68 -15.29 38.60 -27.10
C ASP A 68 -15.63 39.59 -28.22
N ARG A 69 -14.79 39.68 -29.27
CA ARG A 69 -14.96 40.60 -30.40
C ARG A 69 -15.77 40.02 -31.55
N PHE A 70 -15.66 38.72 -31.81
CA PHE A 70 -16.18 38.09 -33.02
C PHE A 70 -17.04 36.84 -32.77
N GLY A 71 -17.29 36.51 -31.49
CA GLY A 71 -18.01 35.30 -31.09
C GLY A 71 -17.29 34.02 -31.53
N HIS A 72 -18.06 32.94 -31.69
CA HIS A 72 -17.56 31.64 -32.15
C HIS A 72 -16.84 31.70 -33.50
N ALA A 73 -17.24 32.61 -34.40
CA ALA A 73 -16.59 32.79 -35.70
C ALA A 73 -15.15 33.29 -35.59
N GLY A 74 -14.79 33.99 -34.51
CA GLY A 74 -13.44 34.51 -34.26
C GLY A 74 -12.41 33.48 -33.83
N VAL A 75 -12.87 32.28 -33.45
CA VAL A 75 -12.03 31.19 -32.93
C VAL A 75 -12.09 29.91 -33.76
N LYS A 76 -13.12 29.75 -34.61
CA LYS A 76 -13.34 28.57 -35.48
C LYS A 76 -12.39 28.39 -36.69
N GLY A 77 -11.29 29.14 -36.78
CA GLY A 77 -10.37 29.07 -37.93
C GLY A 77 -8.89 29.22 -37.59
N GLY A 78 -8.54 29.22 -36.30
CA GLY A 78 -7.20 29.55 -35.83
C GLY A 78 -6.43 28.37 -35.27
N GLY A 79 -6.14 27.34 -36.07
CA GLY A 79 -5.11 26.30 -35.79
C GLY A 79 -5.08 25.70 -34.37
N GLY A 80 -6.18 25.71 -33.64
CA GLY A 80 -6.31 25.10 -32.32
C GLY A 80 -6.59 23.60 -32.45
N PRO A 81 -6.25 22.79 -31.43
CA PRO A 81 -6.60 21.37 -31.42
C PRO A 81 -8.11 21.23 -31.56
N GLN A 82 -8.54 20.50 -32.57
CA GLN A 82 -9.95 20.19 -32.77
C GLN A 82 -10.19 18.86 -32.07
N PHE A 83 -10.78 18.91 -30.87
CA PHE A 83 -11.01 17.74 -30.05
C PHE A 83 -12.10 16.87 -30.68
N ASN A 84 -11.71 15.84 -31.41
CA ASN A 84 -12.66 14.90 -32.00
C ASN A 84 -13.07 13.86 -30.96
N ASP A 85 -12.12 13.42 -30.14
CA ASP A 85 -12.32 12.39 -29.13
C ASP A 85 -11.92 12.83 -27.72
N VAL A 86 -12.45 12.12 -26.72
CA VAL A 86 -12.23 12.39 -25.29
C VAL A 86 -10.77 12.16 -24.90
N GLU A 87 -10.10 11.21 -25.56
CA GLU A 87 -8.67 10.90 -25.38
C GLU A 87 -7.77 12.07 -25.80
N ASP A 88 -8.10 12.77 -26.90
CA ASP A 88 -7.38 13.98 -27.35
C ASP A 88 -7.47 15.13 -26.32
N ILE A 89 -8.60 15.23 -25.62
CA ILE A 89 -8.82 16.23 -24.55
C ILE A 89 -7.95 15.89 -23.35
N PHE A 90 -7.89 14.62 -22.96
CA PHE A 90 -7.07 14.18 -21.84
C PHE A 90 -5.58 14.29 -22.13
N ASP A 91 -5.12 14.10 -23.37
CA ASP A 91 -3.73 14.31 -23.73
C ASP A 91 -3.36 15.80 -23.79
N ALA A 92 -4.24 16.66 -24.33
CA ALA A 92 -3.99 18.10 -24.41
C ALA A 92 -4.06 18.81 -23.05
N PHE A 93 -4.88 18.30 -22.13
CA PHE A 93 -5.05 18.85 -20.78
C PHE A 93 -4.46 17.95 -19.68
N GLY A 94 -3.81 16.85 -20.05
CA GLY A 94 -3.15 15.91 -19.13
C GLY A 94 -1.99 16.55 -18.39
N ASP A 95 -1.31 17.50 -19.03
CA ASP A 95 -0.29 18.37 -18.40
C ASP A 95 -0.89 19.42 -17.43
N LEU A 96 -2.21 19.68 -17.52
CA LEU A 96 -2.93 20.58 -16.62
C LEU A 96 -3.64 19.84 -15.46
N PHE A 97 -3.91 18.54 -15.61
CA PHE A 97 -4.77 17.76 -14.69
C PHE A 97 -4.18 16.41 -14.21
N GLY A 98 -3.00 15.99 -14.66
CA GLY A 98 -2.28 14.83 -14.15
C GLY A 98 -1.52 15.16 -12.86
N GLY A 99 -1.96 14.58 -11.74
CA GLY A 99 -1.49 14.90 -10.39
C GLY A 99 0.02 14.77 -10.17
N GLY A 100 0.60 15.78 -9.50
CA GLY A 100 1.90 15.66 -8.83
C GLY A 100 2.97 16.70 -9.16
N ALA A 101 2.65 17.99 -9.36
CA ALA A 101 3.72 19.01 -9.54
C ALA A 101 3.33 20.50 -9.33
N PHE A 102 2.20 20.83 -8.69
CA PHE A 102 1.74 22.23 -8.61
C PHE A 102 2.26 23.02 -7.38
N GLY A 103 3.52 22.77 -6.99
CA GLY A 103 4.29 23.64 -6.10
C GLY A 103 5.36 24.45 -6.83
N ASP A 104 5.67 24.14 -8.09
CA ASP A 104 6.98 24.46 -8.66
C ASP A 104 6.94 25.13 -10.04
N LEU A 105 5.74 25.54 -10.50
CA LEU A 105 5.54 26.21 -11.80
C LEU A 105 5.18 27.71 -11.69
N PHE A 106 5.07 28.26 -10.48
CA PHE A 106 4.94 29.70 -10.24
C PHE A 106 6.30 30.41 -10.01
N GLY A 107 7.39 29.82 -10.50
CA GLY A 107 8.74 30.37 -10.41
C GLY A 107 9.39 30.59 -11.78
N GLY A 108 9.19 31.77 -12.37
CA GLY A 108 10.21 32.40 -13.22
C GLY A 108 10.00 32.38 -14.73
N ARG A 109 9.35 33.44 -15.25
CA ARG A 109 9.64 33.99 -16.58
C ARG A 109 11.05 34.58 -16.55
N GLY A 110 12.05 33.81 -16.99
CA GLY A 110 13.46 34.18 -17.02
C GLY A 110 14.17 33.63 -18.25
N ARG A 111 14.39 34.53 -19.21
CA ARG A 111 15.18 34.44 -20.44
C ARG A 111 16.54 33.71 -20.25
N GLY A 112 16.82 32.70 -21.09
CA GLY A 112 18.17 32.22 -21.44
C GLY A 112 19.03 31.57 -20.34
N GLY A 113 19.28 30.27 -20.44
CA GLY A 113 20.29 29.57 -19.63
C GLY A 113 20.05 28.07 -19.63
N GLY A 114 21.10 27.26 -19.86
CA GLY A 114 21.00 25.81 -19.98
C GLY A 114 20.19 25.17 -18.84
N ARG A 115 19.33 24.20 -19.18
CA ARG A 115 18.60 23.37 -18.21
C ARG A 115 19.61 22.81 -17.20
N ARG A 116 19.73 23.46 -16.03
CA ARG A 116 20.35 22.84 -14.86
C ARG A 116 19.51 21.58 -14.60
N ARG A 117 20.10 20.40 -14.77
CA ARG A 117 19.48 19.14 -14.36
C ARG A 117 19.06 19.34 -12.91
N ARG A 118 17.74 19.37 -12.62
CA ARG A 118 17.27 19.36 -11.23
C ARG A 118 17.84 18.09 -10.61
N ALA A 119 18.56 18.25 -9.51
CA ALA A 119 19.19 17.14 -8.82
C ALA A 119 18.09 16.15 -8.41
N ARG A 120 18.17 14.93 -8.93
CA ARG A 120 17.16 13.90 -8.64
C ARG A 120 17.32 13.45 -7.18
N PRO A 121 16.24 13.12 -6.47
CA PRO A 121 16.36 12.46 -5.17
C PRO A 121 17.14 11.14 -5.31
N GLY A 122 17.79 10.73 -4.23
CA GLY A 122 18.34 9.38 -4.13
C GLY A 122 17.23 8.33 -4.13
N ALA A 123 17.60 7.08 -4.39
CA ALA A 123 16.65 5.97 -4.39
C ALA A 123 16.19 5.60 -2.97
N ASP A 124 15.00 5.03 -2.86
CA ASP A 124 14.47 4.58 -1.58
C ASP A 124 15.08 3.24 -1.16
N VAL A 125 15.22 3.04 0.16
CA VAL A 125 15.72 1.79 0.75
C VAL A 125 14.56 1.00 1.33
N ARG A 126 14.61 -0.33 1.18
CA ARG A 126 13.68 -1.26 1.81
C ARG A 126 14.35 -1.89 3.04
N CYS A 127 13.64 -1.92 4.16
CA CYS A 127 14.02 -2.67 5.35
C CYS A 127 12.84 -3.52 5.81
N ASP A 128 13.04 -4.82 5.96
CA ASP A 128 12.00 -5.73 6.46
C ASP A 128 12.10 -5.83 7.99
N VAL A 129 10.98 -5.61 8.69
CA VAL A 129 10.91 -5.61 10.15
C VAL A 129 9.84 -6.58 10.62
N THR A 130 10.25 -7.56 11.39
CA THR A 130 9.33 -8.54 11.99
C THR A 130 8.93 -8.11 13.40
N LEU A 131 7.63 -8.11 13.67
CA LEU A 131 7.04 -7.75 14.97
C LEU A 131 6.22 -8.91 15.54
N THR A 132 6.14 -9.01 16.87
CA THR A 132 5.11 -9.85 17.51
C THR A 132 3.76 -9.15 17.49
N LEU A 133 2.68 -9.90 17.76
CA LEU A 133 1.34 -9.32 17.81
C LEU A 133 1.20 -8.28 18.94
N GLU A 134 1.87 -8.51 20.08
CA GLU A 134 1.89 -7.60 21.22
C GLU A 134 2.67 -6.31 20.91
N GLU A 135 3.82 -6.42 20.25
CA GLU A 135 4.58 -5.26 19.76
C GLU A 135 3.73 -4.45 18.78
N ALA A 136 3.07 -5.12 17.83
CA ALA A 136 2.17 -4.48 16.88
C ALA A 136 0.97 -3.81 17.56
N ALA A 137 0.46 -4.38 18.66
CA ALA A 137 -0.68 -3.82 19.37
C ALA A 137 -0.33 -2.61 20.23
N ARG A 138 0.82 -2.61 20.91
CA ARG A 138 1.21 -1.52 21.82
C ARG A 138 2.00 -0.41 21.12
N GLY A 139 2.56 -0.71 19.95
CA GLY A 139 3.60 0.12 19.33
C GLY A 139 4.95 -0.11 20.02
N VAL A 140 6.03 0.06 19.28
CA VAL A 140 7.38 -0.21 19.78
C VAL A 140 8.42 0.69 19.12
N SER A 141 9.37 1.17 19.91
CA SER A 141 10.61 1.76 19.40
C SER A 141 11.59 0.62 19.14
N LYS A 142 11.89 0.33 17.87
CA LYS A 142 12.74 -0.80 17.48
C LYS A 142 14.01 -0.31 16.79
N GLU A 143 15.14 -0.89 17.15
CA GLU A 143 16.40 -0.64 16.47
C GLU A 143 16.42 -1.45 15.16
N VAL A 144 16.41 -0.73 14.04
CA VAL A 144 16.49 -1.33 12.70
C VAL A 144 17.87 -1.11 12.12
N SER A 145 18.40 -2.12 11.42
CA SER A 145 19.66 -2.02 10.70
C SER A 145 19.44 -2.25 9.22
N PHE A 146 19.90 -1.32 8.39
CA PHE A 146 19.85 -1.43 6.94
C PHE A 146 21.12 -0.86 6.31
N SER A 147 21.39 -1.26 5.07
CA SER A 147 22.49 -0.74 4.28
C SER A 147 21.97 0.29 3.28
N ARG A 148 22.66 1.42 3.16
CA ARG A 148 22.44 2.42 2.11
C ARG A 148 23.77 2.84 1.52
N ARG A 149 23.76 3.41 0.33
CA ARG A 149 24.93 4.08 -0.24
C ARG A 149 24.90 5.55 0.17
N VAL A 150 26.02 6.00 0.73
CA VAL A 150 26.28 7.40 1.05
C VAL A 150 27.36 7.95 0.14
N LYS A 151 27.52 9.27 0.12
CA LYS A 151 28.64 9.89 -0.60
C LYS A 151 29.95 9.34 -0.06
N CYS A 152 30.85 8.98 -0.97
CA CYS A 152 32.17 8.53 -0.60
C CYS A 152 32.93 9.68 0.07
N GLU A 153 33.39 9.47 1.31
CA GLU A 153 34.08 10.50 2.10
C GLU A 153 35.39 10.93 1.43
N THR A 154 36.10 9.98 0.81
CA THR A 154 37.42 10.20 0.21
C THR A 154 37.38 11.08 -1.04
N CYS A 155 36.31 11.02 -1.83
CA CYS A 155 36.18 11.79 -3.07
C CYS A 155 35.02 12.80 -3.07
N ASP A 156 34.30 12.93 -1.95
CA ASP A 156 33.10 13.77 -1.77
C ASP A 156 32.07 13.59 -2.91
N GLY A 157 31.88 12.36 -3.37
CA GLY A 157 30.97 12.04 -4.49
C GLY A 157 31.53 12.27 -5.90
N GLY A 158 32.74 12.82 -6.04
CA GLY A 158 33.35 13.12 -7.33
C GLY A 158 33.90 11.90 -8.09
N GLY A 159 34.03 10.75 -7.43
CA GLY A 159 34.51 9.49 -8.01
C GLY A 159 36.01 9.47 -8.37
N ALA A 160 36.67 10.62 -8.47
CA ALA A 160 38.11 10.72 -8.69
C ALA A 160 38.91 10.55 -7.40
N ALA A 161 40.11 9.97 -7.50
CA ALA A 161 41.03 9.88 -6.37
C ALA A 161 41.43 11.28 -5.85
N PRO A 162 41.75 11.42 -4.55
CA PRO A 162 42.21 12.69 -3.99
C PRO A 162 43.37 13.28 -4.80
N GLY A 163 43.24 14.55 -5.21
CA GLY A 163 44.24 15.24 -6.05
C GLY A 163 44.07 15.05 -7.56
N SER A 164 43.19 14.14 -8.00
CA SER A 164 42.73 14.05 -9.38
C SER A 164 41.36 14.70 -9.54
N LYS A 165 41.04 15.18 -10.74
CA LYS A 165 39.75 15.81 -11.06
C LYS A 165 39.10 15.12 -12.25
N PRO A 166 37.76 14.99 -12.27
CA PRO A 166 37.06 14.53 -13.46
C PRO A 166 37.35 15.45 -14.65
N GLU A 167 37.75 14.85 -15.78
CA GLU A 167 37.99 15.57 -17.02
C GLU A 167 36.70 15.62 -17.85
N THR A 168 36.49 16.71 -18.59
CA THR A 168 35.33 16.80 -19.48
C THR A 168 35.48 15.80 -20.62
N CYS A 169 34.44 15.00 -20.89
CA CYS A 169 34.49 14.01 -21.97
C CYS A 169 34.63 14.72 -23.32
N SER A 170 35.76 14.53 -24.00
CA SER A 170 36.02 15.17 -25.30
C SER A 170 35.11 14.68 -26.43
N THR A 171 34.51 13.51 -26.32
CA THR A 171 33.60 12.96 -27.34
C THR A 171 32.23 13.63 -27.34
N CYS A 172 31.70 14.02 -26.17
CA CYS A 172 30.41 14.71 -26.06
C CYS A 172 30.53 16.17 -25.59
N GLY A 173 31.73 16.67 -25.33
CA GLY A 173 31.96 18.02 -24.82
C GLY A 173 31.25 18.31 -23.49
N GLY A 174 31.14 17.30 -22.62
CA GLY A 174 30.42 17.45 -21.33
C GLY A 174 28.92 17.18 -21.39
N GLN A 175 28.35 16.98 -22.58
CA GLN A 175 26.89 16.83 -22.74
C GLN A 175 26.35 15.46 -22.30
N GLY A 176 27.21 14.45 -22.19
CA GLY A 176 26.84 13.07 -21.83
C GLY A 176 26.13 12.29 -22.95
N GLN A 177 25.72 12.95 -24.03
CA GLN A 177 25.00 12.36 -25.15
C GLN A 177 25.66 12.74 -26.47
N VAL A 178 25.52 11.87 -27.47
CA VAL A 178 25.97 12.10 -28.85
C VAL A 178 24.79 11.91 -29.80
N ILE A 179 24.75 12.70 -30.87
CA ILE A 179 23.70 12.58 -31.89
C ILE A 179 24.22 11.65 -32.96
N GLN A 180 23.54 10.53 -33.18
CA GLN A 180 23.77 9.66 -34.32
C GLN A 180 22.72 9.98 -35.39
N SER A 181 23.19 10.39 -36.56
CA SER A 181 22.34 10.65 -37.72
C SER A 181 22.43 9.48 -38.70
N ALA A 182 21.31 8.81 -38.94
CA ALA A 182 21.15 7.80 -39.99
C ALA A 182 20.08 8.29 -40.98
N GLY A 183 20.52 8.91 -42.07
CA GLY A 183 19.61 9.54 -43.04
C GLY A 183 18.80 10.68 -42.42
N ILE A 184 17.47 10.59 -42.50
CA ILE A 184 16.53 11.59 -41.98
C ILE A 184 16.34 11.45 -40.46
N LEU A 185 16.68 10.30 -39.89
CA LEU A 185 16.50 10.02 -38.46
C LEU A 185 17.71 10.54 -37.66
N ARG A 186 17.46 11.40 -36.66
CA ARG A 186 18.45 11.83 -35.67
C ARG A 186 18.08 11.21 -34.33
N VAL A 187 18.93 10.30 -33.85
CA VAL A 187 18.74 9.63 -32.56
C VAL A 187 19.79 10.15 -31.57
N GLN A 188 19.34 10.62 -30.42
CA GLN A 188 20.23 10.93 -29.30
C GLN A 188 20.52 9.66 -28.52
N THR A 189 21.79 9.31 -28.39
CA THR A 189 22.24 8.16 -27.60
C THR A 189 23.23 8.61 -26.52
N ALA A 190 23.34 7.83 -25.45
CA ALA A 190 24.35 8.09 -24.43
C ALA A 190 25.75 8.04 -25.06
N CYS A 191 26.63 8.96 -24.68
CA CYS A 191 27.98 9.00 -25.22
C CYS A 191 28.70 7.69 -24.87
N PRO A 192 29.26 6.95 -25.85
CA PRO A 192 29.86 5.63 -25.60
C PRO A 192 31.13 5.71 -24.74
N ARG A 193 31.75 6.90 -24.65
CA ARG A 193 33.00 7.12 -23.90
C ARG A 193 32.79 7.44 -22.42
N CYS A 194 31.73 8.17 -22.08
CA CYS A 194 31.43 8.53 -20.69
C CYS A 194 30.12 7.91 -20.18
N HIS A 195 29.48 7.05 -20.97
CA HIS A 195 28.22 6.37 -20.66
C HIS A 195 27.11 7.29 -20.11
N GLY A 196 27.01 8.53 -20.61
CA GLY A 196 26.02 9.49 -20.10
C GLY A 196 26.52 10.50 -19.07
N ALA A 197 27.68 10.28 -18.44
CA ALA A 197 28.17 11.10 -17.32
C ALA A 197 28.66 12.49 -17.74
N GLY A 198 29.09 12.68 -18.99
CA GLY A 198 29.68 13.94 -19.49
C GLY A 198 31.12 14.18 -19.02
N GLN A 199 31.59 13.45 -18.02
CA GLN A 199 32.95 13.51 -17.51
C GLN A 199 33.61 12.13 -17.56
N ILE A 200 34.95 12.10 -17.57
CA ILE A 200 35.76 10.90 -17.53
C ILE A 200 36.66 11.00 -16.30
N ILE A 201 36.65 9.96 -15.49
CA ILE A 201 37.52 9.83 -14.33
C ILE A 201 38.78 9.09 -14.79
N SER A 202 39.91 9.80 -14.84
CA SER A 202 41.21 9.22 -15.24
C SER A 202 41.80 8.33 -14.14
N THR A 203 41.69 8.77 -12.89
CA THR A 203 42.13 8.02 -11.71
C THR A 203 40.93 7.80 -10.78
N PRO A 204 40.30 6.61 -10.81
CA PRO A 204 39.18 6.32 -9.94
C PRO A 204 39.61 6.31 -8.47
N CYS A 205 38.74 6.78 -7.59
CA CYS A 205 38.92 6.70 -6.15
C CYS A 205 39.06 5.23 -5.72
N SER A 206 40.03 4.94 -4.85
CA SER A 206 40.29 3.58 -4.34
C SER A 206 39.10 3.00 -3.57
N ASP A 207 38.37 3.85 -2.86
CA ASP A 207 37.41 3.40 -1.85
C ASP A 207 36.03 3.14 -2.45
N CYS A 208 35.65 3.91 -3.50
CA CYS A 208 34.39 3.72 -4.23
C CYS A 208 34.57 3.20 -5.66
N GLY A 209 35.80 2.95 -6.11
CA GLY A 209 36.09 2.44 -7.46
C GLY A 209 35.60 3.34 -8.60
N GLY A 210 35.49 4.65 -8.38
CA GLY A 210 34.98 5.60 -9.38
C GLY A 210 33.48 5.88 -9.31
N GLN A 211 32.73 5.25 -8.40
CA GLN A 211 31.28 5.40 -8.32
C GLN A 211 30.81 6.65 -7.57
N GLY A 212 31.67 7.24 -6.73
CA GLY A 212 31.33 8.39 -5.87
C GLY A 212 30.45 8.03 -4.66
N LEU A 213 30.00 6.79 -4.54
CA LEU A 213 29.15 6.32 -3.46
C LEU A 213 29.80 5.11 -2.75
N GLN A 214 29.57 4.98 -1.44
CA GLN A 214 30.06 3.88 -0.62
C GLN A 214 28.93 3.29 0.21
N SER A 215 28.93 1.96 0.41
CA SER A 215 27.92 1.30 1.23
C SER A 215 28.21 1.55 2.72
N GLU A 216 27.21 2.02 3.44
CA GLU A 216 27.24 2.24 4.89
C GLU A 216 26.12 1.42 5.54
N ARG A 217 26.44 0.75 6.65
CA ARG A 217 25.44 0.10 7.50
C ARG A 217 24.99 1.07 8.58
N VAL A 218 23.72 1.39 8.61
CA VAL A 218 23.11 2.31 9.56
C VAL A 218 22.30 1.53 10.58
N GLN A 219 22.41 1.89 11.85
CA GLN A 219 21.53 1.47 12.94
C GLN A 219 20.71 2.67 13.39
N LYS A 220 19.38 2.54 13.39
CA LYS A 220 18.47 3.63 13.73
C LYS A 220 17.36 3.11 14.62
N SER A 221 17.07 3.81 15.71
CA SER A 221 15.85 3.58 16.48
C SER A 221 14.68 4.24 15.77
N VAL A 222 13.66 3.47 15.42
CA VAL A 222 12.45 3.94 14.75
C VAL A 222 11.23 3.59 15.58
N ASP A 223 10.36 4.57 15.76
CA ASP A 223 9.07 4.40 16.44
C ASP A 223 8.04 3.84 15.46
N ILE A 224 7.58 2.63 15.73
CA ILE A 224 6.53 1.96 14.97
C ILE A 224 5.20 2.16 15.72
N PRO A 225 4.20 2.79 15.09
CA PRO A 225 2.95 3.13 15.77
C PRO A 225 2.16 1.87 16.16
N ALA A 226 1.35 2.00 17.20
CA ALA A 226 0.42 0.96 17.63
C ALA A 226 -0.63 0.66 16.54
N GLY A 227 -0.98 -0.61 16.41
CA GLY A 227 -2.02 -1.11 15.51
C GLY A 227 -1.52 -1.50 14.12
N VAL A 228 -0.22 -1.39 13.83
CA VAL A 228 0.35 -1.74 12.52
C VAL A 228 0.00 -3.17 12.13
N ASP A 229 -0.32 -3.37 10.87
CA ASP A 229 -0.71 -4.67 10.32
C ASP A 229 0.33 -5.23 9.37
N ASP A 230 0.19 -6.52 9.05
CA ASP A 230 1.04 -7.18 8.08
C ASP A 230 0.97 -6.48 6.71
N GLY A 231 2.14 -6.26 6.10
CA GLY A 231 2.25 -5.56 4.82
C GLY A 231 2.13 -4.02 4.91
N MET A 232 1.93 -3.45 6.11
CA MET A 232 2.02 -2.00 6.29
C MET A 232 3.46 -1.49 6.10
N ARG A 233 3.56 -0.23 5.68
CA ARG A 233 4.84 0.45 5.41
C ARG A 233 4.99 1.67 6.31
N VAL A 234 6.09 1.73 7.05
CA VAL A 234 6.47 2.92 7.84
C VAL A 234 7.59 3.65 7.13
N ARG A 235 7.42 4.96 6.91
CA ARG A 235 8.41 5.78 6.19
C ARG A 235 9.35 6.47 7.18
N VAL A 236 10.64 6.28 6.98
CA VAL A 236 11.72 6.97 7.70
C VAL A 236 12.38 7.95 6.72
N PRO A 237 12.04 9.24 6.81
CA PRO A 237 12.40 10.22 5.79
C PRO A 237 13.91 10.49 5.75
N GLY A 238 14.47 10.62 4.55
CA GLY A 238 15.88 10.95 4.32
C GLY A 238 16.88 9.86 4.69
N GLU A 239 16.41 8.67 5.04
CA GLU A 239 17.25 7.52 5.41
C GLU A 239 17.49 6.56 4.22
N GLY A 240 17.14 6.95 2.99
CA GLY A 240 17.39 6.19 1.77
C GLY A 240 18.80 6.40 1.21
N GLU A 241 18.97 6.08 -0.08
CA GLU A 241 20.23 6.21 -0.80
C GLU A 241 20.59 7.70 -1.01
N ALA A 242 21.89 8.02 -1.04
CA ALA A 242 22.33 9.35 -1.44
C ALA A 242 22.06 9.61 -2.94
N SER A 243 21.71 10.84 -3.28
CA SER A 243 21.51 11.24 -4.68
C SER A 243 22.83 11.24 -5.46
N PRO A 244 22.87 10.61 -6.65
CA PRO A 244 24.01 10.70 -7.56
C PRO A 244 24.27 12.12 -8.08
N ASP A 245 23.22 12.95 -8.18
CA ASP A 245 23.28 14.31 -8.76
C ASP A 245 23.35 15.40 -7.67
N GLY A 246 23.61 15.03 -6.41
CA GLY A 246 23.68 15.97 -5.29
C GLY A 246 22.32 16.48 -4.78
N GLY A 247 21.24 15.78 -5.10
CA GLY A 247 19.89 16.02 -4.57
C GLY A 247 19.72 15.47 -3.14
N PRO A 248 18.52 15.61 -2.55
CA PRO A 248 18.22 15.00 -1.25
C PRO A 248 18.33 13.47 -1.32
N PRO A 249 18.69 12.80 -0.21
CA PRO A 249 18.62 11.35 -0.14
C PRO A 249 17.16 10.86 -0.31
N GLY A 250 17.01 9.60 -0.71
CA GLY A 250 15.70 8.93 -0.69
C GLY A 250 15.20 8.66 0.72
N ASP A 251 14.10 7.95 0.85
CA ASP A 251 13.52 7.52 2.13
C ASP A 251 13.80 6.03 2.41
N CYS A 252 13.77 5.62 3.68
CA CYS A 252 13.75 4.21 4.04
C CYS A 252 12.31 3.79 4.36
N TYR A 253 11.83 2.73 3.73
CA TYR A 253 10.52 2.14 3.99
C TYR A 253 10.69 0.84 4.77
N LEU A 254 10.16 0.84 5.99
CA LEU A 254 10.07 -0.36 6.82
C LEU A 254 8.83 -1.14 6.40
N PHE A 255 9.03 -2.36 5.90
CA PHE A 255 7.96 -3.29 5.59
C PHE A 255 7.71 -4.16 6.82
N ILE A 256 6.53 -4.02 7.40
CA ILE A 256 6.18 -4.71 8.64
C ILE A 256 5.62 -6.09 8.31
N THR A 257 6.18 -7.09 8.98
CA THR A 257 5.66 -8.46 9.01
C THR A 257 5.26 -8.81 10.43
N VAL A 258 4.01 -9.18 10.67
CA VAL A 258 3.55 -9.57 12.01
C VAL A 258 3.60 -11.09 12.14
N GLN A 259 4.29 -11.58 13.18
CA GLN A 259 4.38 -13.01 13.43
C GLN A 259 3.02 -13.60 13.80
N PRO A 260 2.67 -14.78 13.26
CA PRO A 260 1.50 -15.53 13.73
C PRO A 260 1.57 -15.77 15.23
N HIS A 261 0.50 -15.49 15.95
CA HIS A 261 0.40 -15.77 17.39
C HIS A 261 -0.25 -17.13 17.64
N SER A 262 0.15 -17.81 18.72
CA SER A 262 -0.33 -19.16 19.04
C SER A 262 -1.79 -19.20 19.49
N LEU A 263 -2.25 -18.15 20.18
CA LEU A 263 -3.61 -18.06 20.73
C LEU A 263 -4.54 -17.15 19.92
N PHE A 264 -3.98 -16.16 19.21
CA PHE A 264 -4.77 -15.08 18.62
C PHE A 264 -4.61 -15.11 17.11
N HIS A 265 -5.73 -15.07 16.42
CA HIS A 265 -5.78 -14.82 14.99
C HIS A 265 -6.30 -13.40 14.76
N ARG A 266 -5.54 -12.58 14.04
CA ARG A 266 -5.95 -11.20 13.73
C ARG A 266 -6.82 -11.18 12.48
N ASP A 267 -8.00 -10.59 12.59
CA ASP A 267 -8.91 -10.29 11.48
C ASP A 267 -9.15 -8.77 11.42
N GLY A 268 -8.29 -8.09 10.65
CA GLY A 268 -8.25 -6.63 10.56
C GLY A 268 -7.96 -5.97 11.92
N ARG A 269 -8.99 -5.43 12.56
CA ARG A 269 -8.88 -4.84 13.91
C ARG A 269 -9.33 -5.77 15.02
N ASP A 270 -10.10 -6.80 14.69
CA ASP A 270 -10.59 -7.75 15.68
C ASP A 270 -9.56 -8.86 15.88
N LEU A 271 -9.54 -9.42 17.08
CA LEU A 271 -8.76 -10.61 17.41
C LEU A 271 -9.72 -11.76 17.62
N ILE A 272 -9.36 -12.93 17.12
CA ILE A 272 -10.12 -14.17 17.30
C ILE A 272 -9.30 -15.06 18.22
N LEU A 273 -9.90 -15.46 19.33
CA LEU A 273 -9.35 -16.44 20.27
C LEU A 273 -10.24 -17.66 20.25
N GLN A 274 -9.66 -18.82 20.00
CA GLN A 274 -10.34 -20.09 20.17
C GLN A 274 -10.15 -20.58 21.60
N LEU A 275 -11.24 -20.60 22.35
CA LEU A 275 -11.26 -20.94 23.75
C LEU A 275 -11.78 -22.37 23.94
N PRO A 276 -10.90 -23.34 24.28
CA PRO A 276 -11.33 -24.68 24.60
C PRO A 276 -12.08 -24.69 25.94
N ILE A 277 -13.29 -25.26 25.95
CA ILE A 277 -14.13 -25.42 27.14
C ILE A 277 -14.58 -26.88 27.28
N SER A 278 -14.78 -27.36 28.50
CA SER A 278 -15.33 -28.69 28.73
C SER A 278 -16.85 -28.71 28.49
N TYR A 279 -17.40 -29.90 28.21
CA TYR A 279 -18.86 -30.07 28.13
C TYR A 279 -19.58 -29.61 29.40
N SER A 280 -19.01 -29.90 30.57
CA SER A 280 -19.60 -29.46 31.85
C SER A 280 -19.62 -27.93 32.00
N GLN A 281 -18.57 -27.23 31.57
CA GLN A 281 -18.52 -25.77 31.57
C GLN A 281 -19.55 -25.18 30.59
N ALA A 282 -19.68 -25.78 29.40
CA ALA A 282 -20.64 -25.37 28.40
C ALA A 282 -22.11 -25.55 28.88
N ALA A 283 -22.41 -26.70 29.50
CA ALA A 283 -23.75 -27.04 29.96
C ALA A 283 -24.17 -26.27 31.22
N LEU A 284 -23.28 -26.14 32.20
CA LEU A 284 -23.60 -25.57 33.51
C LEU A 284 -23.25 -24.09 33.64
N GLY A 285 -22.51 -23.53 32.68
CA GLY A 285 -21.87 -22.24 32.80
C GLY A 285 -20.60 -22.32 33.64
N ALA A 286 -19.71 -21.35 33.45
CA ALA A 286 -18.45 -21.27 34.18
C ALA A 286 -17.90 -19.84 34.16
N GLU A 287 -17.16 -19.48 35.20
CA GLU A 287 -16.31 -18.29 35.21
C GLU A 287 -14.89 -18.75 34.94
N ILE A 288 -14.28 -18.19 33.89
CA ILE A 288 -12.93 -18.54 33.44
C ILE A 288 -12.15 -17.27 33.13
N GLU A 289 -10.82 -17.36 33.17
CA GLU A 289 -9.96 -16.27 32.73
C GLU A 289 -9.61 -16.42 31.25
N VAL A 290 -9.84 -15.36 30.48
CA VAL A 290 -9.51 -15.29 29.06
C VAL A 290 -8.28 -14.41 28.87
N PRO A 291 -7.23 -14.89 28.17
CA PRO A 291 -6.08 -14.05 27.87
C PRO A 291 -6.47 -12.94 26.90
N THR A 292 -6.02 -11.72 27.19
CA THR A 292 -6.04 -10.58 26.25
C THR A 292 -4.63 -10.07 26.03
N LEU A 293 -4.46 -9.12 25.11
CA LEU A 293 -3.17 -8.48 24.90
C LEU A 293 -2.73 -7.59 26.07
N ASP A 294 -3.64 -7.14 26.93
CA ASP A 294 -3.34 -6.25 28.06
C ASP A 294 -3.29 -6.99 29.41
N GLY A 295 -3.64 -8.28 29.44
CA GLY A 295 -3.70 -9.12 30.64
C GLY A 295 -4.88 -10.10 30.62
N PRO A 296 -5.01 -10.99 31.62
CA PRO A 296 -6.19 -11.84 31.75
C PRO A 296 -7.43 -11.01 32.09
N LEU A 297 -8.59 -11.43 31.58
CA LEU A 297 -9.90 -10.86 31.88
C LEU A 297 -10.83 -11.97 32.35
N GLU A 298 -11.59 -11.72 33.41
CA GLU A 298 -12.68 -12.62 33.82
C GLU A 298 -13.76 -12.67 32.74
N PHE A 299 -14.15 -13.88 32.35
CA PHE A 299 -15.11 -14.15 31.31
C PHE A 299 -16.11 -15.21 31.79
N ARG A 300 -17.38 -14.86 31.72
CA ARG A 300 -18.48 -15.72 32.12
C ARG A 300 -19.07 -16.43 30.90
N ILE A 301 -19.05 -17.75 30.94
CA ILE A 301 -19.74 -18.63 30.01
C ILE A 301 -21.15 -18.86 30.56
N GLU A 302 -22.17 -18.54 29.77
CA GLU A 302 -23.55 -18.79 30.15
C GLU A 302 -23.90 -20.29 30.01
N PRO A 303 -24.77 -20.84 30.88
CA PRO A 303 -25.25 -22.21 30.75
C PRO A 303 -25.91 -22.45 29.38
N GLY A 304 -25.65 -23.61 28.78
CA GLY A 304 -26.17 -23.96 27.46
C GLY A 304 -25.40 -23.32 26.30
N THR A 305 -24.12 -22.97 26.51
CA THR A 305 -23.25 -22.47 25.44
C THR A 305 -22.90 -23.59 24.47
N HIS A 306 -22.99 -23.33 23.16
CA HIS A 306 -22.64 -24.30 22.13
C HIS A 306 -21.18 -24.17 21.67
N SER A 307 -20.68 -25.21 21.00
CA SER A 307 -19.40 -25.14 20.29
C SER A 307 -19.53 -24.26 19.06
N GLY A 308 -18.62 -23.32 18.87
CA GLY A 308 -18.63 -22.35 17.78
C GLY A 308 -19.32 -21.02 18.10
N ASP A 309 -19.97 -20.90 19.26
CA ASP A 309 -20.54 -19.63 19.73
C ASP A 309 -19.45 -18.57 19.86
N VAL A 310 -19.77 -17.34 19.46
CA VAL A 310 -18.82 -16.22 19.45
C VAL A 310 -19.26 -15.14 20.41
N PHE A 311 -18.45 -14.92 21.43
CA PHE A 311 -18.64 -13.86 22.42
C PHE A 311 -17.72 -12.69 22.11
N THR A 312 -18.28 -11.47 22.10
CA THR A 312 -17.51 -10.26 21.76
C THR A 312 -17.15 -9.49 23.02
N VAL A 313 -15.85 -9.47 23.35
CA VAL A 313 -15.28 -8.62 24.39
C VAL A 313 -14.87 -7.29 23.75
N ARG A 314 -15.64 -6.25 24.06
CA ARG A 314 -15.50 -4.94 23.40
C ARG A 314 -14.19 -4.25 23.78
N GLY A 315 -13.50 -3.69 22.80
CA GLY A 315 -12.29 -2.87 23.02
C GLY A 315 -11.03 -3.66 23.39
N GLN A 316 -11.03 -4.98 23.25
CA GLN A 316 -9.90 -5.87 23.52
C GLN A 316 -9.20 -6.39 22.24
N GLY A 317 -9.44 -5.74 21.08
CA GLY A 317 -8.78 -6.05 19.81
C GLY A 317 -7.54 -5.18 19.53
N MET A 318 -7.20 -4.99 18.25
CA MET A 318 -6.09 -4.15 17.82
C MET A 318 -6.50 -2.66 17.75
N PRO A 319 -5.60 -1.73 18.12
CA PRO A 319 -5.83 -0.31 17.89
C PRO A 319 -5.71 0.05 16.40
N ASP A 320 -6.23 1.21 16.04
CA ASP A 320 -6.14 1.73 14.67
C ASP A 320 -4.94 2.69 14.56
N PRO A 321 -3.95 2.42 13.69
CA PRO A 321 -2.79 3.29 13.47
C PRO A 321 -3.15 4.73 13.10
N ARG A 322 -4.35 4.96 12.54
CA ARG A 322 -4.82 6.27 12.08
C ARG A 322 -5.66 7.01 13.11
N GLY A 323 -5.72 6.52 14.35
CA GLY A 323 -6.45 7.18 15.45
C GLY A 323 -7.94 6.86 15.51
N GLY A 324 -8.36 5.71 14.98
CA GLY A 324 -9.72 5.20 15.07
C GLY A 324 -9.99 4.37 16.34
N ARG A 325 -11.22 3.83 16.41
CA ARG A 325 -11.63 2.95 17.52
C ARG A 325 -10.86 1.63 17.48
N ARG A 326 -10.44 1.17 18.66
CA ARG A 326 -9.90 -0.17 18.89
C ARG A 326 -10.92 -1.25 18.53
N GLY A 327 -10.46 -2.34 17.92
CA GLY A 327 -11.30 -3.50 17.62
C GLY A 327 -11.68 -4.30 18.87
N ASN A 328 -12.31 -5.44 18.64
CA ASN A 328 -12.82 -6.31 19.70
C ASN A 328 -12.08 -7.65 19.73
N LEU A 329 -12.14 -8.32 20.88
CA LEU A 329 -11.75 -9.73 20.98
C LEU A 329 -13.00 -10.59 20.80
N ARG A 330 -12.97 -11.47 19.80
CA ARG A 330 -13.99 -12.47 19.50
C ARG A 330 -13.53 -13.80 20.08
N VAL A 331 -14.17 -14.22 21.15
CA VAL A 331 -13.90 -15.48 21.83
C VAL A 331 -14.82 -16.52 21.21
N GLN A 332 -14.27 -17.42 20.42
CA GLN A 332 -14.98 -18.55 19.84
C GLN A 332 -14.82 -19.76 20.76
N THR A 333 -15.92 -20.30 21.28
CA THR A 333 -15.88 -21.49 22.13
C THR A 333 -15.67 -22.74 21.29
N ILE A 334 -14.87 -23.68 21.80
CA ILE A 334 -14.70 -25.01 21.20
C ILE A 334 -14.82 -26.03 22.33
N ILE A 335 -15.81 -26.92 22.23
CA ILE A 335 -15.95 -27.99 23.22
C ILE A 335 -14.86 -29.03 23.01
N GLU A 336 -13.96 -29.17 23.99
CA GLU A 336 -12.89 -30.18 23.95
C GLU A 336 -13.36 -31.49 24.59
N VAL A 337 -13.23 -32.58 23.84
CA VAL A 337 -13.56 -33.93 24.31
C VAL A 337 -12.28 -34.63 24.80
N PRO A 338 -12.18 -35.01 26.08
CA PRO A 338 -10.97 -35.62 26.62
C PRO A 338 -10.72 -37.00 25.99
N LYS A 339 -9.46 -37.27 25.61
CA LYS A 339 -9.05 -38.54 25.00
C LYS A 339 -8.99 -39.71 25.99
N LYS A 340 -8.86 -39.42 27.28
CA LYS A 340 -8.76 -40.41 28.36
C LYS A 340 -9.67 -39.97 29.50
N LEU A 341 -10.39 -40.93 30.06
CA LEU A 341 -11.30 -40.73 31.18
C LEU A 341 -10.85 -41.63 32.33
N SER A 342 -11.00 -41.14 33.56
CA SER A 342 -10.91 -42.00 34.75
C SER A 342 -12.16 -42.89 34.85
N GLU A 343 -12.08 -43.99 35.60
CA GLU A 343 -13.22 -44.91 35.80
C GLU A 343 -14.47 -44.18 36.30
N LYS A 344 -14.29 -43.24 37.23
CA LYS A 344 -15.38 -42.42 37.78
C LYS A 344 -15.99 -41.49 36.71
N GLN A 345 -15.16 -40.88 35.86
CA GLN A 345 -15.66 -40.01 34.78
C GLN A 345 -16.42 -40.82 33.72
N GLU A 346 -15.93 -42.01 33.35
CA GLU A 346 -16.62 -42.89 32.41
C GLU A 346 -17.98 -43.32 32.97
N GLN A 347 -18.04 -43.71 34.25
CA GLN A 347 -19.30 -44.07 34.91
C GLN A 347 -20.31 -42.92 34.85
N LEU A 348 -19.92 -41.71 35.25
CA LEU A 348 -20.81 -40.54 35.25
C LEU A 348 -21.31 -40.17 33.85
N LEU A 349 -20.48 -40.30 32.82
CA LEU A 349 -20.90 -40.04 31.44
C LEU A 349 -21.87 -41.09 30.91
N ARG A 350 -21.76 -42.35 31.35
CA ARG A 350 -22.73 -43.40 31.02
C ARG A 350 -24.07 -43.15 31.71
N GLU A 351 -24.05 -42.79 32.99
CA GLU A 351 -25.27 -42.41 33.73
C GLU A 351 -25.97 -41.22 33.07
N LEU A 352 -25.22 -40.22 32.58
CA LEU A 352 -25.77 -39.11 31.81
C LEU A 352 -26.39 -39.59 30.48
N ALA A 353 -25.70 -40.43 29.72
CA ALA A 353 -26.22 -40.96 28.46
C ALA A 353 -27.51 -41.75 28.64
N ASP A 354 -27.63 -42.54 29.72
CA ASP A 354 -28.86 -43.28 30.04
C ASP A 354 -30.04 -42.33 30.34
N LEU A 355 -29.79 -41.21 31.03
CA LEU A 355 -30.77 -40.15 31.29
C LEU A 355 -31.19 -39.40 30.03
N GLU A 356 -30.26 -39.18 29.10
CA GLU A 356 -30.51 -38.55 27.80
C GLU A 356 -31.12 -39.53 26.77
N HIS A 357 -31.25 -40.82 27.13
CA HIS A 357 -31.69 -41.90 26.26
C HIS A 357 -30.80 -42.09 25.01
N GLU A 358 -29.49 -41.82 25.16
CA GLU A 358 -28.50 -41.88 24.09
C GLU A 358 -27.78 -43.23 24.06
N SER A 359 -27.61 -43.80 22.86
CA SER A 359 -26.94 -45.10 22.69
C SER A 359 -25.42 -44.95 22.68
N VAL A 360 -24.78 -45.13 23.83
CA VAL A 360 -23.31 -45.21 23.92
C VAL A 360 -22.81 -46.63 23.70
N LEU A 361 -21.69 -46.77 22.97
CA LEU A 361 -21.09 -48.09 22.74
C LEU A 361 -20.80 -48.80 24.09
N PRO A 362 -21.17 -50.09 24.23
CA PRO A 362 -20.81 -50.88 25.40
C PRO A 362 -19.29 -50.94 25.52
N GLN A 363 -18.76 -51.10 26.74
CA GLN A 363 -17.32 -51.13 27.02
C GLN A 363 -16.56 -51.83 25.88
N ARG A 364 -15.62 -51.11 25.28
CA ARG A 364 -14.83 -51.49 24.09
C ARG A 364 -14.02 -52.79 24.25
N LYS A 365 -14.14 -53.47 25.39
CA LYS A 365 -13.69 -54.85 25.61
C LYS A 365 -14.42 -55.86 24.71
N SER A 366 -15.69 -55.63 24.36
CA SER A 366 -16.48 -56.59 23.56
C SER A 366 -16.17 -56.60 22.07
N PHE A 367 -15.80 -55.46 21.46
CA PHE A 367 -15.55 -55.42 20.00
C PHE A 367 -14.20 -56.06 19.64
N LEU A 368 -13.16 -55.83 20.44
CA LEU A 368 -11.84 -56.45 20.24
C LEU A 368 -11.82 -57.94 20.64
N SER A 369 -12.62 -58.34 21.64
CA SER A 369 -12.81 -59.77 21.95
C SER A 369 -13.57 -60.48 20.81
N LYS A 370 -14.68 -59.89 20.31
CA LYS A 370 -15.42 -60.44 19.16
C LYS A 370 -14.58 -60.51 17.89
N LEU A 371 -13.65 -59.57 17.68
CA LEU A 371 -12.70 -59.63 16.56
C LEU A 371 -11.67 -60.74 16.75
N ARG A 372 -11.14 -60.96 17.96
CA ARG A 372 -10.26 -62.10 18.24
C ARG A 372 -10.98 -63.43 18.04
N ASP A 373 -12.19 -63.56 18.57
CA ASP A 373 -13.01 -64.78 18.44
C ASP A 373 -13.42 -65.05 16.98
N PHE A 374 -13.51 -64.01 16.13
CA PHE A 374 -13.78 -64.16 14.69
C PHE A 374 -12.54 -64.59 13.89
N PHE A 375 -11.33 -64.22 14.32
CA PHE A 375 -10.08 -64.58 13.66
C PHE A 375 -9.41 -65.85 14.22
N ASP A 376 -9.93 -66.41 15.32
CA ASP A 376 -9.38 -67.60 15.98
C ASP A 376 -10.46 -68.70 16.16
N PRO A 377 -10.85 -69.40 15.07
CA PRO A 377 -11.96 -70.36 15.08
C PRO A 377 -11.67 -71.70 15.79
N GLU A 378 -10.52 -71.90 16.45
CA GLU A 378 -10.14 -73.20 17.02
C GLU A 378 -10.48 -73.40 18.52
N SER A 379 -11.16 -72.46 19.19
CA SER A 379 -11.44 -72.57 20.63
C SER A 379 -12.88 -72.98 21.01
N THR A 380 -13.78 -73.21 20.03
CA THR A 380 -15.18 -73.63 20.30
C THR A 380 -15.50 -75.01 19.74
N SER A 381 -14.86 -76.05 20.27
CA SER A 381 -15.38 -77.42 20.14
C SER A 381 -14.95 -78.34 21.27
N THR A 382 -15.67 -78.27 22.40
CA THR A 382 -15.95 -79.47 23.20
C THR A 382 -17.23 -79.26 24.01
N PRO A 383 -18.37 -79.86 23.63
CA PRO A 383 -19.42 -80.18 24.57
C PRO A 383 -19.08 -81.51 25.24
N GLU A 384 -18.80 -81.49 26.54
CA GLU A 384 -18.79 -82.71 27.37
C GLU A 384 -20.23 -83.24 27.49
N SER A 385 -20.39 -84.50 27.12
CA SER A 385 -21.56 -85.35 27.39
C SER A 385 -21.39 -86.13 28.69
#